data_AF-A0A835IUG8-F1
#
_entry.id   AF-A0A835IUG8-F1
#
_cell.length_a   1.000
_cell.length_b   1.000
_cell.length_c   1.000
_cell.angle_alpha   90.00
_cell.angle_beta   90.00
_cell.angle_gamma   90.00
#
_symmetry.space_group_name_H-M   'P 1'
#
loop_
_entity.id
_entity.type
_entity.pdbx_description
1 polymer ?
#
loop_
_entity_poly.entity_id
_entity_poly.type
_entity_poly.pdbx_seq_one_letter_code
_entity_poly.pdbx_strand_id
1 'polypeptide(L)'
;MGRILDGMEHKFGFGVTNALDVWYIDANLHIWLGSKSVETKGNLIEYKSPTPAVSLVSNFSGLDGTFLTKASRSIYSSGWVESYHGKVVTHSFQEFSFTNFMRMGENGSLQIVSQTINSNYGIDSKLSSHIYKARLFQNLPFYLYNENVDQGNGSYTSIANVSLGTQECAEWTRFYSGKGKLGDQWAGKYSTSIQL
;
A
#
# COMPACT_ATOMS: atom_id res chain seq x y z
N MET A 1 -3.41 19.92 3.96
CA MET A 1 -3.88 20.67 5.14
C MET A 1 -5.07 21.56 4.77
N GLY A 2 -5.99 21.21 3.87
CA GLY A 2 -7.01 20.15 4.03
C GLY A 2 -7.96 20.54 5.18
N ARG A 3 -9.28 20.62 4.93
CA ARG A 3 -10.39 21.04 5.83
C ARG A 3 -10.36 20.56 7.31
N ILE A 4 -9.39 19.76 7.74
CA ILE A 4 -9.24 19.16 9.07
C ILE A 4 -8.64 20.12 10.11
N LEU A 5 -7.95 21.18 9.67
CA LEU A 5 -7.37 22.22 10.57
C LEU A 5 -8.27 23.47 10.67
N ASP A 6 -9.59 23.30 10.54
CA ASP A 6 -10.58 24.37 10.61
C ASP A 6 -11.09 24.66 12.04
N GLY A 7 -10.55 23.93 13.03
CA GLY A 7 -10.99 24.02 14.43
C GLY A 7 -12.33 23.33 14.72
N MET A 8 -12.91 22.63 13.74
CA MET A 8 -14.17 21.90 13.88
C MET A 8 -13.95 20.44 14.28
N GLU A 9 -15.02 19.78 14.74
CA GLU A 9 -15.01 18.34 14.99
C GLU A 9 -15.03 17.57 13.65
N HIS A 10 -14.12 16.60 13.50
CA HIS A 10 -14.01 15.73 12.32
C HIS A 10 -14.28 14.28 12.70
N LYS A 11 -15.04 13.56 11.86
CA LYS A 11 -15.32 12.12 12.03
C LYS A 11 -14.61 11.31 10.95
N PHE A 12 -13.86 10.31 11.39
CA PHE A 12 -13.20 9.32 10.53
C PHE A 12 -13.88 7.97 10.70
N GLY A 13 -14.10 7.26 9.61
CA GLY A 13 -14.74 5.95 9.62
C GLY A 13 -14.12 5.02 8.60
N PHE A 14 -14.06 3.74 8.93
CA PHE A 14 -13.56 2.68 8.06
C PHE A 14 -14.69 1.68 7.85
N GLY A 15 -14.91 1.29 6.59
CA GLY A 15 -15.85 0.25 6.21
C GLY A 15 -15.11 -0.92 5.60
N VAL A 16 -15.42 -2.13 6.06
CA VAL A 16 -14.87 -3.38 5.53
C VAL A 16 -15.98 -4.10 4.76
N THR A 17 -15.67 -4.59 3.56
CA THR A 17 -16.60 -5.37 2.72
C THR A 17 -15.97 -6.68 2.30
N ASN A 18 -16.73 -7.77 2.29
CA ASN A 18 -16.28 -9.13 1.91
C ASN A 18 -15.14 -9.66 2.81
N ALA A 19 -15.45 -9.83 4.10
CA ALA A 19 -14.50 -10.16 5.16
C ALA A 19 -14.67 -11.57 5.74
N LEU A 20 -13.55 -12.19 6.11
CA LEU A 20 -13.48 -13.20 7.18
C LEU A 20 -13.31 -12.48 8.54
N ASP A 21 -13.42 -13.21 9.65
CA ASP A 21 -13.64 -12.70 11.02
C ASP A 21 -12.59 -11.71 11.58
N VAL A 22 -11.41 -11.50 10.98
CA VAL A 22 -10.33 -10.68 11.57
C VAL A 22 -9.68 -9.72 10.56
N TRP A 23 -9.47 -8.47 10.99
CA TRP A 23 -8.75 -7.43 10.25
C TRP A 23 -7.75 -6.69 11.14
N TYR A 24 -6.55 -6.48 10.61
CA TYR A 24 -5.56 -5.59 11.19
C TYR A 24 -5.59 -4.27 10.42
N ILE A 25 -6.04 -3.21 11.10
CA ILE A 25 -6.13 -1.86 10.54
C ILE A 25 -5.11 -1.00 11.29
N ASP A 26 -4.24 -0.31 10.55
CA ASP A 26 -3.37 0.74 11.08
C ASP A 26 -3.73 2.08 10.42
N ALA A 27 -3.76 3.14 11.21
CA ALA A 27 -4.08 4.49 10.74
C ALA A 27 -3.27 5.51 11.53
N ASN A 28 -2.45 6.28 10.81
CA ASN A 28 -1.60 7.32 11.40
C ASN A 28 -1.97 8.69 10.84
N LEU A 29 -2.18 9.65 11.74
CA LEU A 29 -2.35 11.07 11.40
C LEU A 29 -1.15 11.85 11.92
N HIS A 30 -0.27 12.27 11.01
CA HIS A 30 0.84 13.15 11.37
C HIS A 30 0.51 14.61 11.02
N ILE A 31 0.64 15.49 12.02
CA ILE A 31 0.41 16.93 11.90
C ILE A 31 1.70 17.65 12.28
N TRP A 32 2.15 18.57 11.43
CA TRP A 32 3.29 19.43 11.70
C TRP A 32 2.84 20.88 11.76
N LEU A 33 3.13 21.56 12.87
CA LEU A 33 2.82 22.97 13.09
C LEU A 33 4.11 23.80 12.93
N GLY A 34 4.04 24.86 12.13
CA GLY A 34 5.17 25.78 11.95
C GLY A 34 5.30 26.73 13.13
N SER A 35 6.52 26.91 13.64
CA SER A 35 6.81 27.74 14.83
C SER A 35 6.78 29.26 14.60
N LYS A 36 6.70 29.71 13.35
CA LYS A 36 6.90 31.14 12.97
C LYS A 36 5.71 31.83 12.32
N SER A 37 4.59 31.13 12.11
CA SER A 37 3.38 31.70 11.51
C SER A 37 2.18 31.41 12.39
N VAL A 38 1.34 32.43 12.61
CA VAL A 38 0.07 32.31 13.34
C VAL A 38 -0.87 31.31 12.66
N GLU A 39 -0.77 31.15 11.35
CA GLU A 39 -1.63 30.27 10.55
C GLU A 39 -0.86 29.69 9.36
N THR A 40 -1.15 28.44 8.99
CA THR A 40 -0.74 27.82 7.72
C THR A 40 -2.00 27.58 6.90
N LYS A 41 -2.03 28.08 5.66
CA LYS A 41 -3.20 27.94 4.78
C LYS A 41 -3.00 26.80 3.83
N GLY A 42 -4.08 26.16 3.41
CA GLY A 42 -3.98 25.15 2.37
C GLY A 42 -5.33 24.85 1.75
N ASN A 43 -5.29 24.36 0.53
CA ASN A 43 -6.50 23.90 -0.14
C ASN A 43 -6.23 22.64 -0.94
N LEU A 44 -7.25 21.80 -1.05
CA LEU A 44 -7.28 20.68 -1.98
C LEU A 44 -7.61 21.23 -3.37
N ILE A 45 -6.80 20.89 -4.37
CA ILE A 45 -7.03 21.25 -5.77
C ILE A 45 -7.85 20.13 -6.43
N GLU A 46 -7.42 18.88 -6.24
CA GLU A 46 -8.04 17.72 -6.87
C GLU A 46 -7.92 16.51 -5.97
N TYR A 47 -8.94 15.65 -5.98
CA TYR A 47 -8.90 14.32 -5.40
C TYR A 47 -9.62 13.36 -6.33
N LYS A 48 -8.96 12.26 -6.68
CA LYS A 48 -9.52 11.18 -7.49
C LYS A 48 -9.29 9.87 -6.77
N SER A 49 -10.36 9.14 -6.53
CA SER A 49 -10.28 7.75 -6.10
C SER A 49 -11.29 6.94 -6.91
N PRO A 50 -10.87 6.43 -8.09
CA PRO A 50 -11.69 5.52 -8.87
C PRO A 50 -12.12 4.30 -8.04
N THR A 51 -13.25 3.70 -8.40
CA THR A 51 -13.72 2.47 -7.79
C THR A 51 -12.64 1.38 -7.89
N PRO A 52 -12.36 0.64 -6.81
CA PRO A 52 -11.42 -0.48 -6.86
C PRO A 52 -11.86 -1.51 -7.90
N ALA A 53 -10.90 -2.04 -8.68
CA ALA A 53 -11.16 -3.15 -9.58
C ALA A 53 -10.88 -4.46 -8.83
N VAL A 54 -11.90 -5.30 -8.69
CA VAL A 54 -11.84 -6.58 -7.96
C VAL A 54 -12.35 -7.70 -8.87
N SER A 55 -11.66 -8.83 -8.88
CA SER A 55 -12.09 -10.03 -9.60
C SER A 55 -11.80 -11.28 -8.79
N LEU A 56 -12.72 -12.23 -8.83
CA LEU A 56 -12.58 -13.56 -8.26
C LEU A 56 -12.94 -14.57 -9.35
N VAL A 57 -12.03 -15.51 -9.63
CA VAL A 57 -12.29 -16.66 -10.49
C VAL A 57 -12.05 -17.91 -9.65
N SER A 58 -13.02 -18.81 -9.60
CA SER A 58 -12.88 -20.07 -8.88
C SER A 58 -13.36 -21.24 -9.72
N ASN A 59 -12.73 -22.40 -9.48
CA ASN A 59 -13.15 -23.68 -10.03
C ASN A 59 -12.89 -24.74 -8.97
N PHE A 60 -13.96 -25.38 -8.48
CA PHE A 60 -13.88 -26.32 -7.38
C PHE A 60 -14.92 -27.43 -7.51
N SER A 61 -14.62 -28.57 -6.90
CA SER A 61 -15.51 -29.72 -6.75
C SER A 61 -15.33 -30.29 -5.35
N GLY A 62 -16.39 -30.29 -4.55
CA GLY A 62 -16.28 -30.64 -3.14
C GLY A 62 -15.36 -29.66 -2.39
N LEU A 63 -14.36 -30.18 -1.69
CA LEU A 63 -13.40 -29.40 -0.91
C LEU A 63 -12.16 -28.99 -1.72
N ASP A 64 -12.03 -29.46 -2.95
CA ASP A 64 -10.86 -29.24 -3.80
C ASP A 64 -11.16 -28.20 -4.87
N GLY A 65 -10.18 -27.34 -5.14
CA GLY A 65 -10.36 -26.30 -6.15
C GLY A 65 -9.24 -25.28 -6.20
N THR A 66 -9.38 -24.36 -7.14
CA THR A 66 -8.49 -23.22 -7.32
C THR A 66 -9.26 -21.92 -7.26
N PHE A 67 -8.63 -20.90 -6.70
CA PHE A 67 -9.20 -19.57 -6.50
C PHE A 67 -8.15 -18.55 -6.91
N LEU A 68 -8.51 -17.65 -7.81
CA LEU A 68 -7.70 -16.51 -8.23
C LEU A 68 -8.44 -15.23 -7.86
N THR A 69 -7.91 -14.54 -6.87
CA THR A 69 -8.41 -13.23 -6.42
C THR A 69 -7.44 -12.15 -6.87
N LYS A 70 -7.96 -11.12 -7.55
CA LYS A 70 -7.20 -9.92 -7.88
C LYS A 70 -7.96 -8.69 -7.38
N ALA A 71 -7.21 -7.72 -6.85
CA ALA A 71 -7.74 -6.43 -6.48
C ALA A 71 -6.76 -5.33 -6.86
N SER A 72 -7.24 -4.17 -7.26
CA SER A 72 -6.39 -2.99 -7.48
C SER A 72 -7.12 -1.70 -7.14
N ARG A 73 -6.36 -0.69 -6.71
CA ARG A 73 -6.88 0.62 -6.37
C ARG A 73 -5.85 1.69 -6.68
N SER A 74 -6.33 2.83 -7.17
CA SER A 74 -5.51 4.03 -7.32
C SER A 74 -6.16 5.21 -6.59
N ILE A 75 -5.33 6.07 -6.01
CA ILE A 75 -5.73 7.29 -5.33
C ILE A 75 -4.78 8.39 -5.79
N TYR A 76 -5.33 9.52 -6.23
CA TYR A 76 -4.58 10.70 -6.63
C TYR A 76 -5.09 11.89 -5.84
N SER A 77 -4.17 12.74 -5.39
CA SER A 77 -4.54 14.01 -4.77
C SER A 77 -3.58 15.12 -5.19
N SER A 78 -4.09 16.33 -5.30
CA SER A 78 -3.26 17.51 -5.43
C SER A 78 -3.79 18.63 -4.54
N GLY A 79 -2.88 19.42 -4.00
CA GLY A 79 -3.23 20.50 -3.10
C GLY A 79 -2.07 21.44 -2.92
N TRP A 80 -2.30 22.50 -2.16
CA TRP A 80 -1.23 23.41 -1.77
C TRP A 80 -1.27 23.73 -0.29
N VAL A 81 -0.10 24.05 0.24
CA VAL A 81 0.09 24.55 1.59
C VAL A 81 0.94 25.81 1.50
N GLU A 82 0.50 26.89 2.12
CA GLU A 82 1.20 28.17 2.19
C GLU A 82 1.56 28.47 3.64
N SER A 83 2.85 28.71 3.85
CA SER A 83 3.44 29.05 5.14
C SER A 83 4.35 30.27 4.97
N TYR A 84 5.05 30.67 6.04
CA TYR A 84 6.07 31.72 5.94
C TYR A 84 7.21 31.41 4.96
N HIS A 85 7.42 30.13 4.61
CA HIS A 85 8.39 29.69 3.60
C HIS A 85 7.87 29.78 2.16
N GLY A 86 6.63 30.25 1.98
CA GLY A 86 5.95 30.33 0.70
C GLY A 86 4.98 29.17 0.45
N LYS A 87 4.45 29.14 -0.77
CA LYS A 87 3.44 28.19 -1.22
C LYS A 87 4.07 26.97 -1.87
N VAL A 88 3.78 25.80 -1.30
CA VAL A 88 4.13 24.48 -1.85
C VAL A 88 2.89 23.88 -2.49
N VAL A 89 2.98 23.49 -3.75
CA VAL A 89 1.96 22.68 -4.43
C VAL A 89 2.45 21.24 -4.46
N THR A 90 1.62 20.31 -4.01
CA THR A 90 1.95 18.89 -3.96
C THR A 90 0.95 18.09 -4.77
N HIS A 91 1.47 17.18 -5.59
CA HIS A 91 0.73 16.12 -6.24
C HIS A 91 1.17 14.80 -5.61
N SER A 92 0.22 13.95 -5.23
CA SER A 92 0.51 12.61 -4.75
C SER A 92 -0.33 11.58 -5.46
N PHE A 93 0.21 10.37 -5.56
CA PHE A 93 -0.53 9.22 -5.99
C PHE A 93 -0.15 7.99 -5.16
N GLN A 94 -1.08 7.06 -5.09
CA GLN A 94 -0.90 5.75 -4.49
C GLN A 94 -1.61 4.73 -5.38
N GLU A 95 -0.89 3.70 -5.80
CA GLU A 95 -1.39 2.62 -6.63
C GLU A 95 -1.09 1.30 -5.94
N PHE A 96 -2.08 0.43 -5.88
CA PHE A 96 -2.01 -0.85 -5.20
C PHE A 96 -2.56 -1.92 -6.11
N SER A 97 -1.87 -3.06 -6.17
CA SER A 97 -2.37 -4.27 -6.80
C SER A 97 -2.12 -5.47 -5.89
N PHE A 98 -3.09 -6.35 -5.83
CA PHE A 98 -3.09 -7.58 -5.06
C PHE A 98 -3.44 -8.72 -6.00
N THR A 99 -2.66 -9.79 -5.96
CA THR A 99 -2.99 -11.06 -6.61
C THR A 99 -2.79 -12.17 -5.61
N ASN A 100 -3.78 -13.04 -5.47
CA ASN A 100 -3.73 -14.22 -4.64
C ASN A 100 -4.24 -15.41 -5.46
N PHE A 101 -3.39 -16.41 -5.59
CA PHE A 101 -3.76 -17.73 -6.10
C PHE A 101 -3.78 -18.70 -4.92
N MET A 102 -4.91 -19.37 -4.72
CA MET A 102 -5.09 -20.40 -3.71
C MET A 102 -5.51 -21.70 -4.37
N ARG A 103 -4.91 -22.82 -3.93
CA ARG A 103 -5.32 -24.17 -4.28
C ARG A 103 -5.69 -24.92 -3.02
N MET A 104 -6.90 -25.47 -2.99
CA MET A 104 -7.33 -26.48 -2.04
C MET A 104 -7.24 -27.85 -2.73
N GLY A 105 -6.72 -28.85 -2.04
CA GLY A 105 -6.59 -30.21 -2.57
C GLY A 105 -6.67 -31.27 -1.47
N GLU A 106 -6.55 -32.53 -1.87
CA GLU A 106 -6.57 -33.68 -0.95
C GLU A 106 -7.83 -33.68 -0.06
N ASN A 107 -8.99 -33.44 -0.68
CA ASN A 107 -10.27 -33.29 0.00
C ASN A 107 -10.23 -32.23 1.12
N GLY A 108 -9.59 -31.10 0.84
CA GLY A 108 -9.42 -29.97 1.74
C GLY A 108 -8.29 -30.12 2.78
N SER A 109 -7.51 -31.20 2.77
CA SER A 109 -6.37 -31.34 3.69
C SER A 109 -5.12 -30.60 3.21
N LEU A 110 -5.04 -30.23 1.93
CA LEU A 110 -3.96 -29.43 1.35
C LEU A 110 -4.44 -28.00 1.03
N GLN A 111 -3.66 -27.01 1.43
CA GLN A 111 -3.83 -25.61 1.07
C GLN A 111 -2.49 -25.01 0.61
N ILE A 112 -2.48 -24.45 -0.59
CA ILE A 112 -1.33 -23.71 -1.13
C ILE A 112 -1.79 -22.30 -1.46
N VAL A 113 -1.07 -21.29 -0.98
CA VAL A 113 -1.33 -19.88 -1.25
C VAL A 113 -0.09 -19.24 -1.85
N SER A 114 -0.25 -18.57 -2.99
CA SER A 114 0.76 -17.69 -3.58
C SER A 114 0.15 -16.31 -3.78
N GLN A 115 0.67 -15.35 -3.02
CA GLN A 115 0.14 -14.00 -2.96
C GLN A 115 1.24 -12.98 -3.27
N THR A 116 0.86 -11.88 -3.91
CA THR A 116 1.74 -10.75 -4.14
C THR A 116 0.94 -9.45 -4.01
N ILE A 117 1.47 -8.53 -3.21
CA ILE A 117 1.03 -7.14 -3.18
C ILE A 117 2.11 -6.30 -3.88
N ASN A 118 1.72 -5.50 -4.86
CA ASN A 118 2.58 -4.44 -5.39
C ASN A 118 1.98 -3.08 -5.03
N SER A 119 2.81 -2.19 -4.52
CA SER A 119 2.46 -0.81 -4.25
C SER A 119 3.41 0.14 -4.98
N ASN A 120 2.87 1.27 -5.42
CA ASN A 120 3.60 2.34 -6.05
C ASN A 120 3.08 3.68 -5.51
N TYR A 121 3.94 4.40 -4.82
CA TYR A 121 3.61 5.69 -4.22
C TYR A 121 4.48 6.76 -4.83
N GLY A 122 3.88 7.94 -5.02
CA GLY A 122 4.64 9.08 -5.48
C GLY A 122 4.16 10.39 -4.91
N ILE A 123 5.12 11.29 -4.70
CA ILE A 123 4.88 12.69 -4.35
C ILE A 123 5.73 13.56 -5.27
N ASP A 124 5.11 14.58 -5.87
CA ASP A 124 5.77 15.66 -6.59
C ASP A 124 5.39 16.98 -5.91
N SER A 125 6.36 17.66 -5.32
CA SER A 125 6.17 18.92 -4.60
C SER A 125 6.93 20.06 -5.27
N LYS A 126 6.26 21.18 -5.49
CA LYS A 126 6.83 22.39 -6.11
C LYS A 126 6.74 23.55 -5.12
N LEU A 127 7.90 24.09 -4.76
CA LEU A 127 8.09 25.39 -4.12
C LEU A 127 8.65 26.36 -5.17
N SER A 128 8.41 27.66 -5.06
CA SER A 128 8.78 28.67 -6.07
C SER A 128 10.17 28.49 -6.70
N SER A 129 11.17 28.06 -5.92
CA SER A 129 12.54 27.83 -6.36
C SER A 129 12.94 26.35 -6.49
N HIS A 130 12.11 25.39 -6.09
CA HIS A 130 12.47 23.97 -6.00
C HIS A 130 11.38 23.00 -6.44
N ILE A 131 11.77 21.89 -7.07
CA ILE A 131 10.91 20.74 -7.32
C ILE A 131 11.50 19.54 -6.59
N TYR A 132 10.67 18.85 -5.82
CA TYR A 132 11.00 17.61 -5.15
C TYR A 132 10.14 16.50 -5.74
N LYS A 133 10.75 15.39 -6.11
CA LYS A 133 10.02 14.18 -6.49
C LYS A 133 10.49 13.00 -5.66
N ALA A 134 9.55 12.14 -5.38
CA ALA A 134 9.62 11.04 -4.46
C ALA A 134 8.83 9.88 -5.05
N ARG A 135 9.43 8.70 -5.14
CA ARG A 135 8.76 7.47 -5.58
C ARG A 135 9.19 6.30 -4.69
N LEU A 136 8.25 5.45 -4.33
CA LEU A 136 8.49 4.21 -3.60
C LEU A 136 7.69 3.09 -4.25
N PHE A 137 8.38 2.07 -4.72
CA PHE A 137 7.81 0.83 -5.21
C PHE A 137 8.05 -0.25 -4.17
N GLN A 138 7.03 -1.03 -3.81
CA GLN A 138 7.19 -2.20 -2.96
C GLN A 138 6.52 -3.41 -3.61
N ASN A 139 7.16 -4.56 -3.49
CA ASN A 139 6.63 -5.87 -3.83
C ASN A 139 6.72 -6.74 -2.56
N LEU A 140 5.57 -7.26 -2.12
CA LEU A 140 5.41 -8.00 -0.88
C LEU A 140 4.86 -9.40 -1.22
N PRO A 141 5.73 -10.36 -1.55
CA PRO A 141 5.32 -11.74 -1.82
C PRO A 141 5.03 -12.48 -0.51
N PHE A 142 3.99 -13.32 -0.55
CA PHE A 142 3.64 -14.24 0.52
C PHE A 142 3.36 -15.61 -0.08
N TYR A 143 3.90 -16.65 0.53
CA TYR A 143 3.62 -18.03 0.17
C TYR A 143 3.36 -18.86 1.43
N LEU A 144 2.34 -19.71 1.34
CA LEU A 144 1.96 -20.67 2.37
C LEU A 144 1.76 -22.02 1.68
N TYR A 145 2.39 -23.05 2.24
CA TYR A 145 2.03 -24.45 2.01
C TYR A 145 1.55 -25.01 3.34
N ASN A 146 0.37 -25.61 3.37
CA ASN A 146 -0.19 -26.24 4.55
C ASN A 146 -0.82 -27.57 4.14
N GLU A 147 -0.50 -28.65 4.86
CA GLU A 147 -1.01 -29.98 4.58
C GLU A 147 -1.24 -30.76 5.86
N ASN A 148 -2.40 -31.39 5.98
CA ASN A 148 -2.70 -32.37 7.02
C ASN A 148 -2.65 -33.79 6.42
N VAL A 149 -1.73 -34.61 6.91
CA VAL A 149 -1.51 -35.99 6.46
C VAL A 149 -2.04 -36.95 7.52
N ASP A 150 -3.07 -37.73 7.17
CA ASP A 150 -3.58 -38.80 8.02
C ASP A 150 -2.56 -39.94 8.15
N GLN A 151 -2.31 -40.40 9.37
CA GLN A 151 -1.38 -41.48 9.69
C GLN A 151 -2.06 -42.86 9.75
N GLY A 152 -3.38 -42.93 9.58
CA GLY A 152 -4.15 -44.19 9.56
C GLY A 152 -4.33 -44.87 10.92
N ASN A 153 -3.84 -44.25 12.01
CA ASN A 153 -3.98 -44.72 13.38
C ASN A 153 -4.85 -43.78 14.24
N GLY A 154 -5.65 -42.93 13.60
CA GLY A 154 -6.45 -41.90 14.27
C GLY A 154 -5.66 -40.63 14.65
N SER A 155 -4.39 -40.52 14.25
CA SER A 155 -3.58 -39.30 14.36
C SER A 155 -3.29 -38.70 12.98
N TYR A 156 -2.90 -37.43 12.95
CA TYR A 156 -2.47 -36.74 11.74
C TYR A 156 -1.19 -35.94 11.98
N THR A 157 -0.46 -35.67 10.91
CA THR A 157 0.67 -34.72 10.90
C THR A 157 0.25 -33.45 10.19
N SER A 158 0.56 -32.30 10.78
CA SER A 158 0.34 -31.00 10.15
C SER A 158 1.68 -30.42 9.72
N ILE A 159 1.80 -30.08 8.43
CA ILE A 159 3.00 -29.52 7.82
C ILE A 159 2.65 -28.11 7.35
N ALA A 160 3.38 -27.11 7.83
CA ALA A 160 3.23 -25.73 7.38
C ALA A 160 4.58 -25.15 7.00
N ASN A 161 4.71 -24.68 5.75
CA ASN A 161 5.87 -23.91 5.30
C ASN A 161 5.39 -22.51 4.94
N VAL A 162 5.98 -21.49 5.56
CA VAL A 162 5.60 -20.09 5.32
C VAL A 162 6.81 -19.33 4.81
N SER A 163 6.62 -18.54 3.75
CA SER A 163 7.63 -17.57 3.34
C SER A 163 7.02 -16.20 3.07
N LEU A 164 7.67 -15.17 3.61
CA LEU A 164 7.31 -13.77 3.40
C LEU A 164 8.52 -13.04 2.86
N GLY A 165 8.29 -12.15 1.90
CA GLY A 165 9.34 -11.28 1.39
C GLY A 165 8.91 -9.82 1.33
N THR A 166 9.91 -8.95 1.26
CA THR A 166 9.76 -7.55 0.89
C THR A 166 10.83 -7.19 -0.12
N GLN A 167 10.44 -6.47 -1.18
CA GLN A 167 11.35 -5.86 -2.13
C GLN A 167 10.94 -4.41 -2.30
N GLU A 168 11.85 -3.48 -2.07
CA GLU A 168 11.57 -2.06 -2.12
C GLU A 168 12.54 -1.39 -3.09
N CYS A 169 12.03 -0.46 -3.90
CA CYS A 169 12.83 0.44 -4.72
C CYS A 169 12.35 1.87 -4.47
N ALA A 170 13.21 2.71 -3.93
CA ALA A 170 12.90 4.11 -3.63
C ALA A 170 13.76 5.04 -4.49
N GLU A 171 13.14 6.06 -5.07
CA GLU A 171 13.82 7.06 -5.91
C GLU A 171 13.40 8.48 -5.51
N TRP A 172 14.38 9.38 -5.42
CA TRP A 172 14.14 10.76 -5.01
C TRP A 172 14.98 11.72 -5.83
N THR A 173 14.44 12.89 -6.14
CA THR A 173 15.13 13.92 -6.92
C THR A 173 14.77 15.32 -6.44
N ARG A 174 15.75 16.23 -6.47
CA ARG A 174 15.59 17.66 -6.18
C ARG A 174 16.07 18.49 -7.37
N PHE A 175 15.30 19.50 -7.78
CA PHE A 175 15.63 20.42 -8.86
C PHE A 175 15.43 21.88 -8.44
N TYR A 176 16.17 22.81 -9.02
CA TYR A 176 15.97 24.25 -8.86
C TYR A 176 15.22 24.85 -10.05
N SER A 177 14.25 25.72 -9.77
CA SER A 177 13.54 26.52 -10.76
C SER A 177 14.38 27.75 -11.11
N GLY A 178 15.31 27.65 -12.06
CA GLY A 178 15.99 28.84 -12.60
C GLY A 178 17.32 28.61 -13.30
N LYS A 179 18.27 27.89 -12.71
CA LYS A 179 19.58 27.56 -13.32
C LYS A 179 20.17 26.30 -12.66
N GLY A 180 20.54 25.32 -13.48
CA GLY A 180 21.45 24.21 -13.10
C GLY A 180 20.85 23.11 -12.22
N LYS A 181 20.98 21.85 -12.68
CA LYS A 181 20.78 20.66 -11.84
C LYS A 181 21.81 20.67 -10.70
N LEU A 182 21.35 20.51 -9.46
CA LEU A 182 22.11 19.81 -8.42
C LEU A 182 21.42 18.45 -8.31
N GLY A 183 21.95 17.48 -9.06
CA GLY A 183 21.33 16.17 -9.21
C GLY A 183 21.73 15.23 -8.09
N ASP A 184 21.18 15.42 -6.89
CA ASP A 184 21.23 14.39 -5.86
C ASP A 184 20.13 13.37 -6.16
N GLN A 185 20.46 12.38 -6.99
CA GLN A 185 19.61 11.20 -7.22
C GLN A 185 20.15 10.07 -6.35
N TRP A 186 19.29 9.53 -5.49
CA TRP A 186 19.60 8.34 -4.70
C TRP A 186 18.50 7.33 -4.94
N ALA A 187 18.89 6.16 -5.43
CA ALA A 187 18.03 5.00 -5.59
C ALA A 187 18.46 3.94 -4.58
N GLY A 188 17.52 3.48 -3.75
CA GLY A 188 17.75 2.41 -2.77
C GLY A 188 16.94 1.19 -3.15
N LYS A 189 17.60 0.02 -3.25
CA LYS A 189 16.92 -1.27 -3.41
C LYS A 189 17.15 -2.12 -2.17
N TYR A 190 16.07 -2.55 -1.52
CA TYR A 190 16.12 -3.38 -0.32
C TYR A 190 15.34 -4.66 -0.57
N SER A 191 15.85 -5.79 -0.07
CA SER A 191 15.14 -7.07 -0.15
C SER A 191 15.35 -7.86 1.12
N THR A 192 14.26 -8.36 1.69
CA THR A 192 14.27 -9.25 2.86
C THR A 192 13.39 -10.45 2.55
N SER A 193 13.78 -11.64 3.02
CA SER A 193 12.97 -12.85 2.96
C SER A 193 13.06 -13.57 4.30
N ILE A 194 11.93 -14.03 4.82
CA ILE A 194 11.83 -14.84 6.04
C ILE A 194 11.12 -16.13 5.66
N GLN A 195 11.70 -17.26 6.07
CA GLN A 195 11.09 -18.59 5.97
C GLN A 195 10.88 -19.11 7.39
N LEU A 196 9.68 -19.62 7.68
CA LEU A 196 9.28 -20.18 8.98
C LEU A 196 8.88 -21.64 8.78
#